data_AF-A0A355REL2-F1
#
_entry.id   AF-A0A355REL2-F1
#
_cell.length_a   1.000
_cell.length_b   1.000
_cell.length_c   1.000
_cell.angle_alpha   90.00
_cell.angle_beta   90.00
_cell.angle_gamma   90.00
#
_symmetry.space_group_name_H-M   'P 1'
#
loop_
_entity.id
_entity.type
_entity.pdbx_description
1 polymer ?
#
loop_
_entity_poly.entity_id
_entity_poly.type
_entity_poly.pdbx_seq_one_letter_code
_entity_poly.pdbx_strand_id
1 'polypeptide(L)'
;MSQNFGIGRWNFTDFETAMRRGISPMGEHYFPAFPYTAYQHMTLQDVSDLWMFWQGLPAVETVSSPHELQFPFGFRRLVGLWKLFVAAPDWHLKSPLDAGQERGRYLVEALGH
;
A
#
# COMPACT_ATOMS: atom_id res chain seq x y z
N MET A 1 -16.35 -1.45 -9.85
CA MET A 1 -15.56 -2.57 -9.27
C MET A 1 -16.43 -3.80 -8.98
N SER A 2 -15.85 -5.00 -8.95
CA SER A 2 -16.56 -6.24 -8.57
C SER A 2 -16.83 -6.28 -7.06
N GLN A 3 -18.03 -6.70 -6.67
CA GLN A 3 -18.37 -6.92 -5.26
C GLN A 3 -17.78 -8.22 -4.70
N ASN A 4 -17.40 -9.15 -5.58
CA ASN A 4 -16.92 -10.47 -5.18
C ASN A 4 -15.39 -10.55 -5.19
N PHE A 5 -14.72 -9.78 -6.05
CA PHE A 5 -13.28 -9.83 -6.27
C PHE A 5 -12.59 -8.46 -6.13
N GLY A 6 -11.29 -8.50 -5.83
CA GLY A 6 -10.47 -7.30 -5.65
C GLY A 6 -10.93 -6.45 -4.47
N ILE A 7 -10.99 -5.13 -4.67
CA ILE A 7 -11.24 -4.13 -3.62
C ILE A 7 -12.67 -3.54 -3.66
N GLY A 8 -13.63 -4.12 -4.40
CA GLY A 8 -14.94 -3.47 -4.58
C GLY A 8 -15.86 -3.45 -3.36
N ARG A 9 -15.52 -4.20 -2.30
CA ARG A 9 -16.18 -4.10 -0.98
C ARG A 9 -15.47 -3.17 0.00
N TRP A 10 -14.32 -2.62 -0.39
CA TRP A 10 -13.55 -1.74 0.49
C TRP A 10 -14.22 -0.37 0.57
N ASN A 11 -14.08 0.29 1.71
CA ASN A 11 -14.30 1.72 1.81
C ASN A 11 -12.96 2.47 1.61
N PHE A 12 -13.00 3.81 1.63
CA PHE A 12 -11.80 4.62 1.46
C PHE A 12 -10.75 4.38 2.57
N THR A 13 -11.18 4.22 3.82
CA THR A 13 -10.27 3.97 4.96
C THR A 13 -9.57 2.62 4.84
N ASP A 14 -10.26 1.60 4.35
CA ASP A 14 -9.66 0.30 4.05
C ASP A 14 -8.56 0.44 2.98
N PHE A 15 -8.85 1.19 1.91
CA PHE A 15 -7.91 1.46 0.83
C PHE A 15 -6.69 2.26 1.31
N GLU A 16 -6.91 3.33 2.09
CA GLU A 16 -5.84 4.16 2.66
C GLU A 16 -4.96 3.37 3.63
N THR A 17 -5.58 2.54 4.48
CA THR A 17 -4.88 1.66 5.42
C THR A 17 -4.06 0.60 4.69
N ALA A 18 -4.60 0.00 3.64
CA ALA A 18 -3.87 -0.94 2.79
C ALA A 18 -2.67 -0.25 2.13
N MET A 19 -2.88 0.88 1.45
CA MET A 19 -1.85 1.63 0.74
C MET A 19 -0.71 2.09 1.66
N ARG A 20 -1.04 2.72 2.79
CA ARG A 20 -0.05 3.40 3.64
C ARG A 20 0.51 2.53 4.76
N ARG A 21 -0.20 1.47 5.17
CA ARG A 21 0.20 0.60 6.30
C ARG A 21 0.38 -0.86 5.90
N GLY A 22 -0.08 -1.23 4.71
CA GLY A 22 -0.03 -2.62 4.25
C GLY A 22 -0.85 -3.54 5.13
N ILE A 23 -2.07 -3.13 5.49
CA ILE A 23 -2.99 -3.89 6.33
C ILE A 23 -4.32 -4.04 5.59
N SER A 24 -4.84 -5.27 5.51
CA SER A 24 -6.12 -5.57 4.87
C SER A 24 -7.31 -5.07 5.72
N PRO A 25 -8.54 -4.97 5.15
CA PRO A 25 -9.74 -4.66 5.93
C PRO A 25 -9.99 -5.64 7.10
N MET A 26 -9.43 -6.85 7.01
CA MET A 26 -9.53 -7.90 8.03
C MET A 26 -8.37 -7.86 9.04
N GLY A 27 -7.50 -6.84 8.97
CA GLY A 27 -6.38 -6.65 9.89
C GLY A 27 -5.14 -7.49 9.55
N GLU A 28 -5.08 -8.10 8.37
CA GLU A 28 -3.94 -8.94 7.99
C GLU A 28 -2.81 -8.11 7.38
N HIS A 29 -1.57 -8.43 7.73
CA HIS A 29 -0.40 -7.74 7.20
C HIS A 29 -0.05 -8.24 5.78
N TYR A 30 0.07 -7.31 4.84
CA TYR A 30 0.57 -7.58 3.50
C TYR A 30 2.10 -7.74 3.47
N PHE A 31 2.56 -8.62 2.57
CA PHE A 31 3.96 -8.70 2.17
C PHE A 31 4.41 -7.41 1.48
N PRO A 32 5.69 -7.02 1.61
CA PRO A 32 6.22 -5.78 1.02
C PRO A 32 6.24 -5.76 -0.51
N ALA A 33 5.92 -6.88 -1.17
CA ALA A 33 5.59 -6.88 -2.61
C ALA A 33 4.37 -5.99 -2.92
N PHE A 34 3.49 -5.78 -1.93
CA PHE A 34 2.62 -4.62 -1.90
C PHE A 34 3.42 -3.46 -1.26
N PRO A 35 3.76 -2.40 -1.99
CA PRO A 35 4.84 -1.48 -1.61
C PRO A 35 4.43 -0.38 -0.62
N TYR A 36 3.72 -0.78 0.44
CA TYR A 36 3.28 0.14 1.49
C TYR A 36 4.42 0.87 2.19
N THR A 37 5.66 0.35 2.12
CA THR A 37 6.84 1.00 2.70
C THR A 37 7.27 2.26 1.95
N ALA A 38 6.98 2.37 0.66
CA ALA A 38 7.13 3.63 -0.08
C ALA A 38 5.86 4.47 0.10
N TYR A 39 4.70 3.85 -0.15
CA TYR A 39 3.40 4.54 -0.22
C TYR A 39 2.93 5.13 1.12
N GLN A 40 3.53 4.79 2.25
CA GLN A 40 3.29 5.45 3.54
C GLN A 40 3.45 6.98 3.47
N HIS A 41 4.32 7.46 2.59
CA HIS A 41 4.61 8.88 2.39
C HIS A 41 3.66 9.60 1.43
N MET A 42 2.75 8.89 0.76
CA MET A 42 1.76 9.52 -0.12
C MET A 42 0.91 10.52 0.66
N THR A 43 0.60 11.65 0.01
CA THR A 43 -0.38 12.58 0.55
C THR A 43 -1.76 11.93 0.59
N LEU A 44 -2.61 12.37 1.53
CA LEU A 44 -3.98 11.87 1.58
C LEU A 44 -4.76 12.18 0.30
N GLN A 45 -4.45 13.33 -0.35
CA GLN A 45 -5.05 13.73 -1.60
C GLN A 45 -4.73 12.72 -2.71
N ASP A 46 -3.45 12.37 -2.88
CA ASP A 46 -3.04 11.43 -3.94
C ASP A 46 -3.66 10.05 -3.73
N VAL A 47 -3.76 9.57 -2.48
CA VAL A 47 -4.47 8.32 -2.16
C VAL A 47 -5.97 8.41 -2.49
N SER A 48 -6.59 9.55 -2.22
CA SER A 48 -8.00 9.81 -2.57
C SER A 48 -8.23 9.87 -4.07
N ASP A 49 -7.36 10.55 -4.82
CA ASP A 49 -7.47 10.67 -6.28
C ASP A 49 -7.33 9.32 -6.96
N LEU A 50 -6.37 8.53 -6.48
CA LEU A 50 -6.20 7.14 -6.85
C LEU A 50 -7.46 6.30 -6.56
N TRP A 51 -8.00 6.39 -5.35
CA TRP A 51 -9.24 5.70 -4.99
C TRP A 51 -10.38 6.03 -5.97
N MET A 52 -10.58 7.32 -6.25
CA MET A 52 -11.61 7.77 -7.19
C MET A 52 -11.38 7.25 -8.62
N PHE A 53 -10.12 7.25 -9.08
CA PHE A 53 -9.76 6.66 -10.37
C PHE A 53 -10.16 5.18 -10.44
N TRP A 54 -9.78 4.39 -9.43
CA TRP A 54 -10.10 2.97 -9.37
C TRP A 54 -11.61 2.69 -9.29
N GLN A 55 -12.38 3.54 -8.59
CA GLN A 55 -13.84 3.43 -8.53
C GLN A 55 -14.51 3.65 -9.89
N GLY A 56 -13.88 4.43 -10.78
CA GLY A 56 -14.35 4.67 -12.15
C GLY A 56 -14.07 3.54 -13.14
N LEU A 57 -13.27 2.53 -12.78
CA LEU A 57 -12.91 1.44 -13.70
C LEU A 57 -14.00 0.36 -13.78
N PRO A 58 -14.16 -0.29 -14.96
CA PRO A 58 -15.09 -1.39 -15.12
C PRO A 58 -14.76 -2.54 -14.16
N ALA A 59 -15.79 -3.24 -13.69
CA ALA A 59 -15.62 -4.41 -12.84
C ALA A 59 -14.97 -5.57 -13.62
N VAL A 60 -14.04 -6.28 -12.99
CA VAL A 60 -13.47 -7.52 -13.50
C VAL A 60 -13.92 -8.64 -12.57
N GLU A 61 -14.63 -9.63 -13.10
CA GLU A 61 -15.16 -10.77 -12.34
C GLU A 61 -14.22 -11.99 -12.36
N THR A 62 -12.93 -11.75 -12.60
CA THR A 62 -11.88 -12.79 -12.61
C THR A 62 -11.22 -12.86 -11.25
N VAL A 63 -11.21 -14.05 -10.66
CA VAL A 63 -10.54 -14.31 -9.39
C VAL A 63 -9.02 -14.20 -9.55
N SER A 64 -8.35 -13.57 -8.58
CA SER A 64 -6.89 -13.57 -8.52
C SER A 64 -6.37 -14.94 -8.04
N SER A 65 -5.21 -15.36 -8.51
CA SER A 65 -4.57 -16.59 -8.04
C SER A 65 -4.38 -16.55 -6.52
N PRO A 66 -4.61 -17.67 -5.81
CA PRO A 66 -4.40 -17.72 -4.38
C PRO A 66 -2.93 -17.47 -4.04
N HIS A 67 -2.71 -16.80 -2.92
CA HIS A 67 -1.37 -16.56 -2.40
C HIS A 67 -0.90 -17.78 -1.61
N GLU A 68 -0.40 -18.80 -2.32
CA GLU A 68 0.02 -20.08 -1.74
C GLU A 68 1.48 -20.02 -1.25
N LEU A 69 1.67 -19.51 -0.04
CA LEU A 69 2.95 -19.59 0.66
C LEU A 69 2.95 -20.71 1.69
N GLN A 70 4.00 -21.53 1.69
CA GLN A 70 4.20 -22.57 2.68
C GLN A 70 4.62 -21.98 4.04
N PHE A 71 4.42 -22.74 5.11
CA PHE A 71 4.93 -22.39 6.43
C PHE A 71 6.46 -22.22 6.40
N PRO A 72 7.04 -21.20 7.08
CA PRO A 72 6.37 -20.20 7.94
C PRO A 72 5.84 -18.96 7.19
N PHE A 73 6.14 -18.81 5.90
CA PHE A 73 5.81 -17.63 5.10
C PHE A 73 4.31 -17.44 4.84
N GLY A 74 3.46 -18.45 5.01
CA GLY A 74 2.01 -18.27 5.01
C GLY A 74 1.45 -17.56 6.25
N PHE A 75 2.21 -17.48 7.35
CA PHE A 75 1.69 -16.95 8.63
C PHE A 75 1.85 -15.43 8.71
N ARG A 76 0.84 -14.69 8.22
CA ARG A 76 0.84 -13.21 8.11
C ARG A 76 1.17 -12.45 9.40
N ARG A 77 0.97 -13.06 10.58
CA ARG A 77 1.38 -12.46 11.87
C ARG A 77 2.89 -12.28 11.99
N LEU A 78 3.69 -13.18 11.39
CA LEU A 78 5.15 -13.03 11.35
C LEU A 78 5.58 -11.82 10.52
N VAL A 79 4.80 -11.47 9.48
CA VAL A 79 5.04 -10.25 8.70
C VAL A 79 4.82 -9.02 9.58
N GLY A 80 3.77 -9.00 10.41
CA GLY A 80 3.56 -7.92 11.38
C GLY A 80 4.74 -7.75 12.33
N LEU A 81 5.26 -8.84 12.88
CA LEU A 81 6.45 -8.82 13.74
C LEU A 81 7.68 -8.33 12.98
N TRP A 82 7.90 -8.82 11.75
CA TRP A 82 9.00 -8.39 10.89
C TRP A 82 8.93 -6.88 10.57
N LYS A 83 7.74 -6.33 10.29
CA LYS A 83 7.53 -4.90 10.01
C LYS A 83 8.08 -4.00 11.13
N LEU A 84 8.00 -4.44 12.40
CA LEU A 84 8.54 -3.68 13.53
C LEU A 84 10.06 -3.46 13.45
N PHE A 85 10.78 -4.32 12.72
CA PHE A 85 12.25 -4.24 12.58
C PHE A 85 12.70 -3.56 11.28
N VAL A 86 11.86 -3.56 10.24
CA VAL A 86 12.26 -3.08 8.91
C VAL A 86 11.58 -1.79 8.47
N ALA A 87 10.48 -1.38 9.11
CA ALA A 87 9.81 -0.16 8.73
C ALA A 87 10.73 1.04 9.05
N ALA A 88 11.25 1.67 8.02
CA ALA A 88 11.83 3.01 8.10
C ALA A 88 10.69 4.00 7.79
N PRO A 89 10.09 4.65 8.81
CA PRO A 89 8.92 5.50 8.61
C PRO A 89 9.27 6.89 8.04
N ASP A 90 10.53 7.12 7.68
CA ASP A 90 11.07 8.44 7.40
C ASP A 90 11.79 8.43 6.05
N TRP A 91 11.86 9.61 5.45
CA TRP A 91 12.50 9.84 4.17
C TRP A 91 13.96 9.37 4.19
N HIS A 92 14.42 8.78 3.08
CA HIS A 92 15.81 8.39 2.91
C HIS A 92 16.70 9.62 2.78
N LEU A 93 16.33 10.57 1.92
CA LEU A 93 17.07 11.83 1.78
C LEU A 93 16.64 12.82 2.86
N LYS A 94 17.51 13.13 3.82
CA LYS A 94 17.22 13.98 4.99
C LYS A 94 17.90 15.36 4.97
N SER A 95 18.73 15.64 3.97
CA SER A 95 19.38 16.95 3.83
C SER A 95 18.33 18.05 3.58
N PRO A 96 18.63 19.32 3.89
CA PRO A 96 17.81 20.43 3.42
C PRO A 96 17.68 20.38 1.89
N LEU A 97 16.45 20.41 1.39
CA LEU A 97 16.13 20.32 -0.03
C LEU A 97 15.48 21.62 -0.49
N ASP A 98 15.79 22.04 -1.71
CA ASP A 98 14.99 23.05 -2.39
C ASP A 98 13.63 22.47 -2.83
N ALA A 99 12.72 23.34 -3.29
CA ALA A 99 11.37 22.93 -3.67
C ALA A 99 11.33 21.90 -4.82
N GLY A 100 12.29 21.95 -5.74
CA GLY A 100 12.39 20.97 -6.84
C GLY A 100 12.85 19.62 -6.33
N GLN A 101 13.84 19.61 -5.44
CA GLN A 101 14.36 18.42 -4.78
C GLN A 101 13.33 17.78 -3.84
N GLU A 102 12.56 18.58 -3.09
CA GLU A 102 11.43 18.10 -2.28
C GLU A 102 10.40 17.34 -3.13
N ARG A 103 10.03 17.94 -4.27
CA ARG A 103 9.14 17.27 -5.23
C ARG A 103 9.78 16.00 -5.79
N GLY A 104 11.06 16.04 -6.13
CA GLY A 104 11.81 14.86 -6.60
C GLY A 104 11.80 13.73 -5.57
N ARG A 105 12.08 14.05 -4.30
CA ARG A 105 12.02 13.10 -3.19
C ARG A 105 10.63 12.47 -3.07
N TYR A 106 9.56 13.28 -3.17
CA TYR A 106 8.19 12.75 -3.15
C TYR A 106 7.95 11.75 -4.30
N LEU A 107 8.31 12.11 -5.54
CA LEU A 107 8.10 11.24 -6.69
C LEU A 107 8.88 9.92 -6.60
N VAL A 108 10.10 9.94 -6.06
CA VAL A 108 10.99 8.77 -5.99
C VAL A 108 10.71 7.92 -4.75
N GLU A 109 10.56 8.53 -3.58
CA GLU A 109 10.47 7.82 -2.30
C GLU A 109 9.03 7.55 -1.85
N ALA A 110 8.03 8.31 -2.33
CA ALA A 110 6.63 8.10 -1.98
C ALA A 110 5.81 7.41 -3.08
N LEU A 111 6.14 7.66 -4.36
CA LEU A 111 5.39 7.12 -5.50
C LEU A 111 6.18 6.08 -6.32
N GLY A 112 7.48 5.93 -6.05
CA GLY A 112 8.34 4.93 -6.71
C GLY A 112 8.40 3.62 -5.93
N HIS A 113 8.23 2.49 -6.65
CA HIS A 113 8.55 1.15 -6.17
C HIS A 113 9.15 0.30 -7.30
#